data_AF-A0A354PHM1-F1
#
_entry.id   AF-A0A354PHM1-F1
#
_cell.length_a   1.000
_cell.length_b   1.000
_cell.length_c   1.000
_cell.angle_alpha   90.00
_cell.angle_beta   90.00
_cell.angle_gamma   90.00
#
_symmetry.space_group_name_H-M   'P 1'
#
loop_
_entity.id
_entity.type
_entity.pdbx_description
1 polymer ?
#
loop_
_entity_poly.entity_id
_entity_poly.type
_entity_poly.pdbx_seq_one_letter_code
_entity_poly.pdbx_strand_id
1 'polypeptide(L)'
;MRYETLVITDAAFTLAPRKIDRLVYSLLRRVGIADFSLLMCSNVEHLAASGQKLPDGIELIELSVESFDILSQCNPLFQCEAFQYLDRKRFRCYALMASEAIVAYAWVGTGDIPAAHNSSGHVWTGLPLFLDPETAYLFAAFVKPEHRGKRLYQVLISQAAEILRADGVLRIALTTDANNARAIQAVKRMGFEVCGVTTFCAFVGWRRAYYCVSSSFEPSKVGQYVGDPRTR
;
A
#
# COMPACT_ATOMS: atom_id res chain seq x y z
N MET A 1 2.46 -10.61 26.56
CA MET A 1 2.86 -11.14 25.25
C MET A 1 3.97 -10.22 24.74
N ARG A 2 5.19 -10.74 24.51
CA ARG A 2 6.35 -9.92 24.09
C ARG A 2 6.33 -9.78 22.57
N TYR A 3 6.50 -8.56 22.10
CA TYR A 3 6.65 -8.22 20.68
C TYR A 3 8.12 -7.90 20.44
N GLU A 4 8.68 -8.41 19.35
CA GLU A 4 10.05 -8.14 18.93
C GLU A 4 10.04 -7.63 17.50
N THR A 5 10.39 -6.35 17.33
CA THR A 5 10.63 -5.73 16.02
C THR A 5 12.14 -5.76 15.75
N LEU A 6 12.54 -6.36 14.63
CA LEU A 6 13.93 -6.35 14.17
C LEU A 6 14.02 -5.52 12.89
N VAL A 7 14.83 -4.47 12.94
CA VAL A 7 15.14 -3.59 11.81
C VAL A 7 16.58 -3.83 11.41
N ILE A 8 16.81 -4.21 10.15
CA ILE A 8 18.16 -4.37 9.60
C ILE A 8 18.31 -3.37 8.46
N THR A 9 19.19 -2.39 8.65
CA THR A 9 19.65 -1.44 7.64
C THR A 9 21.08 -1.84 7.26
N ASP A 10 21.29 -2.52 6.13
CA ASP A 10 22.67 -2.83 5.72
C ASP A 10 22.86 -2.87 4.19
N ALA A 11 24.08 -2.51 3.77
CA ALA A 11 24.52 -2.17 2.41
C ALA A 11 24.70 -3.37 1.46
N ALA A 12 24.29 -4.56 1.87
CA ALA A 12 24.31 -5.76 1.04
C ALA A 12 22.88 -6.19 0.67
N PHE A 13 22.18 -5.35 -0.10
CA PHE A 13 20.86 -5.64 -0.65
C PHE A 13 20.94 -6.74 -1.73
N THR A 14 21.20 -7.97 -1.30
CA THR A 14 20.99 -9.14 -2.15
C THR A 14 19.52 -9.54 -2.00
N LEU A 15 18.70 -9.09 -2.95
CA LEU A 15 17.40 -9.69 -3.27
C LEU A 15 17.64 -11.10 -3.82
N ALA A 16 18.14 -11.99 -2.97
CA ALA A 16 17.89 -13.41 -3.12
C ALA A 16 16.75 -13.72 -2.16
N PRO A 17 15.47 -13.67 -2.59
CA PRO A 17 14.57 -14.66 -2.08
C PRO A 17 15.24 -15.98 -2.49
N ARG A 18 16.01 -16.61 -1.60
CA ARG A 18 16.20 -18.06 -1.68
C ARG A 18 14.78 -18.56 -1.79
N LYS A 19 14.37 -18.94 -3.02
CA LYS A 19 12.99 -19.21 -3.44
C LYS A 19 12.26 -19.72 -2.22
N ILE A 20 11.51 -18.85 -1.52
CA ILE A 20 10.69 -19.33 -0.43
C ILE A 20 9.72 -20.21 -1.16
N ASP A 21 9.92 -21.52 -0.98
CA ASP A 21 9.23 -22.50 -1.78
C ASP A 21 7.73 -22.18 -1.62
N ARG A 22 7.05 -21.91 -2.73
CA ARG A 22 5.64 -21.50 -2.70
C ARG A 22 4.80 -22.52 -1.93
N LEU A 23 5.25 -23.77 -1.94
CA LEU A 23 4.70 -24.85 -1.14
C LEU A 23 4.90 -24.60 0.37
N VAL A 24 6.12 -24.26 0.80
CA VAL A 24 6.45 -23.96 2.20
C VAL A 24 5.69 -22.73 2.69
N TYR A 25 5.61 -21.66 1.91
CA TYR A 25 4.81 -20.48 2.27
C TYR A 25 3.31 -20.80 2.40
N SER A 26 2.75 -21.55 1.44
CA SER A 26 1.34 -21.96 1.45
C SER A 26 1.02 -22.89 2.64
N LEU A 27 1.94 -23.80 2.98
CA LEU A 27 1.81 -24.68 4.14
C LEU A 27 1.92 -23.90 5.46
N LEU A 28 2.83 -22.94 5.57
CA LEU A 28 2.94 -22.08 6.76
C LEU A 28 1.66 -21.30 7.01
N ARG A 29 0.99 -20.78 5.96
CA ARG A 29 -0.33 -20.14 6.06
C ARG A 29 -1.46 -21.07 6.56
N ARG A 30 -1.27 -22.39 6.60
CA ARG A 30 -2.27 -23.35 7.11
C ARG A 30 -2.15 -23.63 8.61
N VAL A 31 -0.98 -23.38 9.21
CA VAL A 31 -0.69 -23.73 10.61
C VAL A 31 -0.25 -22.53 11.46
N GLY A 32 -0.07 -21.37 10.83
CA GLY A 32 0.21 -20.09 11.44
C GLY A 32 -0.05 -18.95 10.45
N ILE A 33 0.21 -17.71 10.87
CA ILE A 33 0.17 -16.56 9.97
C ILE A 33 1.58 -16.32 9.48
N ALA A 34 1.77 -16.32 8.18
CA ALA A 34 2.94 -15.73 7.54
C ALA A 34 2.44 -14.74 6.50
N ASP A 35 2.76 -13.47 6.68
CA ASP A 35 2.66 -12.46 5.64
C ASP A 35 4.04 -12.08 5.13
N PHE A 36 4.16 -11.99 3.82
CA PHE A 36 5.39 -11.60 3.15
C PHE A 36 5.01 -10.61 2.05
N SER A 37 5.30 -9.34 2.30
CA SER A 37 4.90 -8.23 1.46
C SER A 37 6.15 -7.49 0.96
N LEU A 38 6.12 -7.11 -0.32
CA LEU A 38 7.14 -6.24 -0.91
C LEU A 38 6.77 -4.79 -0.63
N LEU A 39 7.71 -4.02 -0.10
CA LEU A 39 7.62 -2.57 -0.06
C LEU A 39 8.15 -2.03 -1.40
N MET A 40 7.31 -1.28 -2.10
CA MET A 40 7.61 -0.74 -3.41
C MET A 40 7.44 0.78 -3.41
N CYS A 41 8.35 1.47 -4.10
CA CYS A 41 8.44 2.92 -4.06
C CYS A 41 8.64 3.49 -5.47
N SER A 42 8.12 4.69 -5.71
CA SER A 42 8.43 5.46 -6.91
C SER A 42 8.52 6.95 -6.59
N ASN A 43 9.29 7.69 -7.40
CA ASN A 43 9.31 9.14 -7.34
C ASN A 43 7.98 9.69 -7.90
N VAL A 44 7.37 10.64 -7.20
CA VAL A 44 6.09 11.22 -7.62
C VAL A 44 6.20 11.89 -8.99
N GLU A 45 7.32 12.56 -9.29
CA GLU A 45 7.55 13.25 -10.56
C GLU A 45 7.58 12.25 -11.72
N HIS A 46 8.15 11.07 -11.51
CA HIS A 46 8.15 10.02 -12.53
C HIS A 46 6.72 9.52 -12.81
N LEU A 47 5.91 9.33 -11.77
CA LEU A 47 4.53 8.90 -11.90
C LEU A 47 3.66 9.97 -12.59
N ALA A 48 3.84 11.23 -12.22
CA ALA A 48 3.21 12.40 -12.82
C ALA A 48 3.59 12.55 -14.31
N ALA A 49 4.88 12.51 -14.61
CA ALA A 49 5.43 12.66 -15.97
C ALA A 49 5.10 11.50 -16.93
N SER A 50 4.48 10.42 -16.45
CA SER A 50 4.05 9.31 -17.31
C SER A 50 3.01 9.72 -18.37
N GLY A 51 2.47 10.94 -18.29
CA GLY A 51 1.66 11.56 -19.34
C GLY A 51 0.34 10.85 -19.60
N GLN A 52 -0.15 10.07 -18.64
CA GLN A 52 -1.40 9.35 -18.77
C GLN A 52 -2.57 10.34 -18.73
N LYS A 53 -3.25 10.49 -19.88
CA LYS A 53 -4.45 11.29 -19.97
C LYS A 53 -5.64 10.50 -19.42
N LEU A 54 -6.56 11.21 -18.78
CA LEU A 54 -7.89 10.69 -18.49
C LEU A 54 -8.56 10.29 -19.81
N PRO A 55 -9.13 9.08 -19.92
CA PRO A 55 -9.97 8.73 -21.06
C PRO A 55 -11.18 9.64 -21.18
N ASP A 56 -11.71 9.82 -22.39
CA ASP A 56 -12.93 10.61 -22.60
C ASP A 56 -14.09 10.10 -21.73
N GLY A 57 -14.81 11.03 -21.11
CA GLY A 57 -15.92 10.71 -20.19
C GLY A 57 -15.49 10.10 -18.85
N ILE A 58 -14.20 10.09 -18.54
CA ILE A 58 -13.66 9.73 -17.23
C ILE A 58 -13.14 10.98 -16.52
N GLU A 59 -13.56 11.16 -15.28
CA GLU A 59 -13.11 12.26 -14.43
C GLU A 59 -12.36 11.73 -13.21
N LEU A 60 -11.30 12.43 -12.80
CA LEU A 60 -10.68 12.21 -11.50
C LEU A 60 -11.45 13.03 -10.46
N ILE A 61 -11.85 12.39 -9.37
CA ILE A 61 -12.40 13.06 -8.20
C ILE A 61 -11.64 12.66 -6.94
N GLU A 62 -11.61 13.56 -5.96
CA GLU A 62 -11.29 13.23 -4.58
C GLU A 62 -12.59 13.03 -3.81
N LEU A 63 -12.79 11.85 -3.21
CA LEU A 63 -14.03 11.50 -2.53
C LEU A 63 -14.14 12.16 -1.15
N SER A 64 -15.30 12.77 -0.91
CA SER A 64 -15.76 13.12 0.44
C SER A 64 -16.42 11.90 1.11
N VAL A 65 -16.57 11.95 2.45
CA VAL A 65 -17.17 10.88 3.27
C VAL A 65 -18.62 10.57 2.85
N GLU A 66 -19.34 11.58 2.38
CA GLU A 66 -20.73 11.46 1.91
C GLU A 66 -20.86 10.56 0.67
N SER A 67 -19.76 10.28 -0.02
CA SER A 67 -19.73 9.49 -1.25
C SER A 67 -19.25 8.04 -1.05
N PHE A 68 -19.11 7.56 0.20
CA PHE A 68 -18.64 6.18 0.45
C PHE A 68 -19.64 5.10 0.09
N ASP A 69 -20.93 5.40 0.08
CA ASP A 69 -21.95 4.46 -0.44
C ASP A 69 -21.68 4.09 -1.91
N ILE A 70 -21.10 5.03 -2.69
CA ILE A 70 -20.71 4.81 -4.08
C ILE A 70 -19.49 3.88 -4.18
N LEU A 71 -18.58 3.89 -3.21
CA LEU A 71 -17.46 2.93 -3.15
C LEU A 71 -17.97 1.50 -2.94
N SER A 72 -18.95 1.31 -2.06
CA SER A 72 -19.57 0.00 -1.82
C SER A 72 -20.28 -0.54 -3.08
N GLN A 73 -20.84 0.33 -3.91
CA GLN A 73 -21.40 -0.06 -5.21
C GLN A 73 -20.31 -0.48 -6.22
N CYS A 74 -19.15 0.19 -6.20
CA CYS A 74 -18.01 -0.17 -7.05
C CYS A 74 -17.35 -1.49 -6.62
N ASN A 75 -17.16 -1.65 -5.31
CA ASN A 75 -16.53 -2.80 -4.69
C ASN A 75 -17.40 -3.28 -3.51
N PRO A 76 -18.29 -4.27 -3.74
CA PRO A 76 -19.14 -4.83 -2.68
C PRO A 76 -18.38 -5.48 -1.52
N LEU A 77 -17.08 -5.76 -1.69
CA LEU A 77 -16.20 -6.28 -0.65
C LEU A 77 -15.50 -5.18 0.16
N PHE A 78 -15.73 -3.91 -0.18
CA PHE A 78 -15.18 -2.78 0.55
C PHE A 78 -15.86 -2.64 1.91
N GLN A 79 -15.07 -2.60 2.98
CA GLN A 79 -15.54 -2.45 4.34
C GLN A 79 -15.43 -0.97 4.75
N CYS A 80 -16.51 -0.21 4.56
CA CYS A 80 -16.56 1.24 4.77
C CYS A 80 -16.17 1.64 6.21
N GLU A 81 -16.53 0.82 7.19
CA GLU A 81 -16.32 1.08 8.62
C GLU A 81 -14.83 1.23 8.96
N ALA A 82 -13.95 0.57 8.20
CA ALA A 82 -12.51 0.68 8.40
C ALA A 82 -11.96 2.07 7.98
N PHE A 83 -12.66 2.82 7.12
CA PHE A 83 -12.16 4.05 6.51
C PHE A 83 -12.87 5.32 6.96
N GLN A 84 -14.04 5.20 7.60
CA GLN A 84 -14.87 6.35 8.00
C GLN A 84 -14.20 7.28 9.03
N TYR A 85 -13.31 6.76 9.87
CA TYR A 85 -12.63 7.52 10.94
C TYR A 85 -11.27 8.12 10.55
N LEU A 86 -10.84 7.95 9.31
CA LEU A 86 -9.54 8.44 8.89
C LEU A 86 -9.49 9.98 8.86
N ASP A 87 -8.39 10.54 9.36
CA ASP A 87 -8.10 11.97 9.28
C ASP A 87 -7.96 12.39 7.81
N ARG A 88 -8.87 13.22 7.33
CA ARG A 88 -8.99 13.60 5.92
C ARG A 88 -7.87 14.49 5.41
N LYS A 89 -7.14 15.17 6.32
CA LYS A 89 -5.94 15.90 5.91
C LYS A 89 -4.81 14.93 5.53
N ARG A 90 -4.82 13.74 6.13
CA ARG A 90 -3.76 12.73 5.98
C ARG A 90 -4.15 11.61 5.04
N PHE A 91 -5.43 11.26 4.97
CA PHE A 91 -5.96 10.15 4.21
C PHE A 91 -7.00 10.62 3.20
N ARG A 92 -6.62 10.54 1.93
CA ARG A 92 -7.40 11.00 0.78
C ARG A 92 -7.74 9.82 -0.11
N CYS A 93 -8.95 9.80 -0.65
CA CYS A 93 -9.38 8.77 -1.58
C CYS A 93 -9.60 9.40 -2.95
N TYR A 94 -8.85 8.95 -3.94
CA TYR A 94 -9.01 9.38 -5.32
C TYR A 94 -9.75 8.31 -6.11
N ALA A 95 -10.68 8.74 -6.95
CA ALA A 95 -11.50 7.85 -7.76
C ALA A 95 -11.61 8.34 -9.20
N LEU A 96 -11.73 7.39 -10.12
CA LEU A 96 -12.13 7.64 -11.50
C LEU A 96 -13.63 7.39 -11.62
N MET A 97 -14.35 8.43 -12.05
CA MET A 97 -15.78 8.43 -12.33
C MET A 97 -16.03 8.25 -13.81
N ALA A 98 -16.91 7.32 -14.17
CA ALA A 98 -17.46 7.19 -15.51
C ALA A 98 -18.97 7.47 -15.43
N SER A 99 -19.41 8.61 -15.96
CA SER A 99 -20.77 9.11 -15.73
C SER A 99 -21.05 9.25 -14.22
N GLU A 100 -21.92 8.40 -13.63
CA GLU A 100 -22.27 8.45 -12.20
C GLU A 100 -21.67 7.29 -11.38
N ALA A 101 -20.76 6.51 -11.96
CA ALA A 101 -20.21 5.33 -11.32
C ALA A 101 -18.69 5.42 -11.12
N ILE A 102 -18.22 5.06 -9.93
CA ILE A 102 -16.79 4.84 -9.68
C ILE A 102 -16.36 3.57 -10.41
N VAL A 103 -15.32 3.68 -11.23
CA VAL A 103 -14.73 2.55 -11.99
C VAL A 103 -13.36 2.13 -11.47
N ALA A 104 -12.69 3.02 -10.76
CA ALA A 104 -11.45 2.73 -10.05
C ALA A 104 -11.30 3.69 -8.87
N TYR A 105 -10.65 3.26 -7.80
CA TYR A 105 -10.27 4.14 -6.69
C TYR A 105 -9.00 3.66 -6.02
N ALA A 106 -8.37 4.56 -5.28
CA ALA A 106 -7.20 4.31 -4.48
C ALA A 106 -7.15 5.24 -3.28
N TRP A 107 -6.67 4.71 -2.16
CA TRP A 107 -6.44 5.50 -0.96
C TRP A 107 -4.98 5.89 -0.86
N VAL A 108 -4.76 7.11 -0.41
CA VAL A 108 -3.44 7.66 -0.14
C VAL A 108 -3.39 8.16 1.29
N GLY A 109 -2.36 7.79 2.04
CA GLY A 109 -2.12 8.21 3.42
C GLY A 109 -0.77 8.88 3.59
N THR A 110 -0.65 9.88 4.44
CA THR A 110 0.64 10.50 4.81
C THR A 110 0.95 10.37 6.30
N GLY A 111 2.24 10.37 6.64
CA GLY A 111 2.75 10.12 7.99
C GLY A 111 2.50 8.67 8.45
N ASP A 112 2.07 8.51 9.70
CA ASP A 112 1.84 7.20 10.32
C ASP A 112 0.65 6.45 9.70
N ILE A 113 0.92 5.33 9.03
CA ILE A 113 -0.08 4.45 8.45
C ILE A 113 -0.46 3.37 9.46
N PRO A 114 -1.72 3.32 9.94
CA PRO A 114 -2.16 2.26 10.83
C PRO A 114 -2.05 0.88 10.19
N ALA A 115 -1.74 -0.12 11.02
CA ALA A 115 -1.61 -1.52 10.62
C ALA A 115 -2.84 -2.03 9.83
N ALA A 116 -4.04 -1.61 10.21
CA ALA A 116 -5.29 -2.00 9.53
C ALA A 116 -5.35 -1.59 8.05
N HIS A 117 -4.55 -0.60 7.63
CA HIS A 117 -4.50 -0.09 6.26
C HIS A 117 -3.30 -0.63 5.46
N ASN A 118 -2.39 -1.35 6.11
CA ASN A 118 -1.30 -2.09 5.49
C ASN A 118 -1.39 -3.56 5.93
N SER A 119 -2.46 -4.24 5.53
CA SER A 119 -2.67 -5.66 5.82
C SER A 119 -2.92 -6.45 4.55
N SER A 120 -2.25 -7.59 4.42
CA SER A 120 -2.49 -8.55 3.35
C SER A 120 -3.52 -9.59 3.84
N GLY A 121 -4.74 -9.47 3.32
CA GLY A 121 -5.82 -10.46 3.48
C GLY A 121 -6.57 -10.47 4.82
N HIS A 122 -5.93 -10.13 5.94
CA HIS A 122 -6.61 -10.10 7.24
C HIS A 122 -5.99 -9.07 8.19
N VAL A 123 -6.81 -8.32 8.94
CA VAL A 123 -6.39 -7.17 9.77
C VAL A 123 -5.27 -7.47 10.77
N TRP A 124 -5.24 -8.69 11.33
CA TRP A 124 -4.19 -9.15 12.25
C TRP A 124 -2.78 -9.28 11.65
N THR A 125 -2.65 -9.25 10.31
CA THR A 125 -1.36 -9.26 9.60
C THR A 125 -0.89 -7.85 9.29
N GLY A 126 -1.67 -6.85 9.69
CA GLY A 126 -1.38 -5.45 9.49
C GLY A 126 -0.04 -5.05 10.07
N LEU A 127 0.77 -4.35 9.26
CA LEU A 127 2.06 -3.80 9.68
C LEU A 127 2.01 -2.27 9.62
N PRO A 128 2.13 -1.55 10.74
CA PRO A 128 2.12 -0.09 10.68
C PRO A 128 3.36 0.42 9.92
N LEU A 129 3.21 1.51 9.18
CA LEU A 129 4.33 2.17 8.50
C LEU A 129 4.45 3.60 9.01
N PHE A 130 5.68 4.05 9.21
CA PHE A 130 5.99 5.43 9.59
C PHE A 130 6.77 6.01 8.43
N LEU A 131 6.21 7.06 7.84
CA LEU A 131 6.70 7.63 6.62
C LEU A 131 7.18 9.05 6.87
N ASP A 132 8.22 9.43 6.13
CA ASP A 132 8.65 10.82 6.06
C ASP A 132 7.48 11.70 5.62
N PRO A 133 7.44 12.98 6.03
CA PRO A 133 6.38 13.91 5.61
C PRO A 133 6.21 14.00 4.09
N GLU A 134 7.28 13.77 3.34
CA GLU A 134 7.35 13.83 1.88
C GLU A 134 7.00 12.49 1.19
N THR A 135 6.61 11.47 1.96
CA THR A 135 6.26 10.15 1.42
C THR A 135 4.78 9.86 1.66
N ALA A 136 4.06 9.58 0.58
CA ALA A 136 2.69 9.12 0.65
C ALA A 136 2.61 7.60 0.50
N TYR A 137 1.63 6.98 1.15
CA TYR A 137 1.35 5.56 1.10
C TYR A 137 0.10 5.28 0.28
N LEU A 138 0.23 4.49 -0.78
CA LEU A 138 -0.86 4.03 -1.61
C LEU A 138 -1.38 2.69 -1.10
N PHE A 139 -2.67 2.62 -0.81
CA PHE A 139 -3.34 1.42 -0.31
C PHE A 139 -4.78 1.31 -0.80
N ALA A 140 -5.38 0.14 -0.55
CA ALA A 140 -6.77 -0.16 -0.91
C ALA A 140 -7.15 0.24 -2.35
N ALA A 141 -6.25 0.01 -3.31
CA ALA A 141 -6.48 0.31 -4.70
C ALA A 141 -7.37 -0.77 -5.36
N PHE A 142 -8.34 -0.32 -6.15
CA PHE A 142 -9.29 -1.20 -6.83
C PHE A 142 -9.64 -0.67 -8.22
N VAL A 143 -9.81 -1.60 -9.17
CA VAL A 143 -10.39 -1.34 -10.48
C VAL A 143 -11.51 -2.33 -10.71
N LYS A 144 -12.69 -1.81 -11.04
CA LYS A 144 -13.89 -2.60 -11.29
C LYS A 144 -13.61 -3.64 -12.40
N PRO A 145 -14.00 -4.92 -12.24
CA PRO A 145 -13.57 -6.00 -13.14
C PRO A 145 -13.79 -5.72 -14.63
N GLU A 146 -14.93 -5.12 -15.00
CA GLU A 146 -15.30 -4.81 -16.40
C GLU A 146 -14.45 -3.67 -17.02
N HIS A 147 -13.69 -2.96 -16.18
CA HIS A 147 -12.83 -1.84 -16.56
C HIS A 147 -11.33 -2.16 -16.45
N ARG A 148 -10.97 -3.40 -16.09
CA ARG A 148 -9.56 -3.86 -16.03
C ARG A 148 -8.95 -3.96 -17.43
N GLY A 149 -7.61 -3.96 -17.50
CA GLY A 149 -6.87 -4.01 -18.77
C GLY A 149 -6.79 -2.68 -19.53
N LYS A 150 -7.58 -1.67 -19.14
CA LYS A 150 -7.64 -0.34 -19.76
C LYS A 150 -6.66 0.68 -19.13
N ARG A 151 -5.64 0.20 -18.41
CA ARG A 151 -4.64 1.02 -17.68
C ARG A 151 -5.21 2.03 -16.67
N LEU A 152 -6.48 1.93 -16.29
CA LEU A 152 -7.12 2.87 -15.35
C LEU A 152 -6.40 2.99 -14.00
N TYR A 153 -5.79 1.91 -13.51
CA TYR A 153 -4.97 2.01 -12.29
C TYR A 153 -3.78 2.95 -12.48
N GLN A 154 -3.08 2.86 -13.61
CA GLN A 154 -1.95 3.74 -13.92
C GLN A 154 -2.40 5.19 -14.14
N VAL A 155 -3.53 5.39 -14.83
CA VAL A 155 -4.14 6.72 -15.00
C VAL A 155 -4.44 7.34 -13.64
N LEU A 156 -5.14 6.60 -12.77
CA LEU A 156 -5.49 7.06 -11.43
C LEU A 156 -4.26 7.47 -10.62
N ILE A 157 -3.22 6.64 -10.58
CA ILE A 157 -2.00 6.94 -9.81
C ILE A 157 -1.23 8.11 -10.41
N SER A 158 -1.15 8.23 -11.74
CA SER A 158 -0.49 9.37 -12.40
C SER A 158 -1.21 10.68 -12.10
N GLN A 159 -2.54 10.70 -12.16
CA GLN A 159 -3.33 11.90 -11.85
C GLN A 159 -3.26 12.26 -10.36
N ALA A 160 -3.33 11.27 -9.47
CA ALA A 160 -3.13 11.49 -8.03
C ALA A 160 -1.70 11.99 -7.73
N ALA A 161 -0.69 11.49 -8.43
CA ALA A 161 0.70 11.92 -8.28
C ALA A 161 0.89 13.40 -8.60
N GLU A 162 0.23 13.95 -9.63
CA GLU A 162 0.29 15.39 -9.93
C GLU A 162 -0.24 16.25 -8.78
N ILE A 163 -1.35 15.83 -8.16
CA ILE A 163 -1.93 16.52 -7.01
C ILE A 163 -0.99 16.42 -5.80
N LEU A 164 -0.54 15.21 -5.46
CA LEU A 164 0.34 14.97 -4.31
C LEU A 164 1.68 15.69 -4.45
N ARG A 165 2.22 15.78 -5.67
CA ARG A 165 3.44 16.56 -5.97
C ARG A 165 3.25 18.03 -5.64
N ALA A 166 2.10 18.62 -5.98
CA ALA A 166 1.78 20.01 -5.63
C ALA A 166 1.68 20.22 -4.11
N ASP A 167 1.31 19.16 -3.37
CA ASP A 167 1.25 19.16 -1.89
C ASP A 167 2.62 18.88 -1.23
N GLY A 168 3.71 18.80 -1.99
CA GLY A 168 5.07 18.59 -1.47
C GLY A 168 5.45 17.14 -1.22
N VAL A 169 4.64 16.17 -1.66
CA VAL A 169 5.05 14.76 -1.67
C VAL A 169 6.15 14.58 -2.71
N LEU A 170 7.19 13.82 -2.39
CA LEU A 170 8.30 13.48 -3.29
C LEU A 170 8.26 12.00 -3.71
N ARG A 171 7.67 11.13 -2.88
CA ARG A 171 7.66 9.68 -3.09
C ARG A 171 6.29 9.08 -2.80
N ILE A 172 5.92 8.07 -3.57
CA ILE A 172 4.77 7.21 -3.28
C ILE A 172 5.30 5.81 -2.98
N ALA A 173 4.92 5.28 -1.82
CA ALA A 173 5.20 3.92 -1.37
C ALA A 173 3.93 3.08 -1.37
N LEU A 174 4.05 1.77 -1.53
CA LEU A 174 2.97 0.80 -1.34
C LEU A 174 3.54 -0.51 -0.84
N THR A 175 2.70 -1.34 -0.25
CA THR A 175 3.02 -2.75 -0.02
C THR A 175 2.14 -3.65 -0.88
N THR A 176 2.65 -4.83 -1.23
CA THR A 176 1.87 -5.84 -1.94
C THR A 176 2.36 -7.24 -1.54
N ASP A 177 1.44 -8.19 -1.34
CA ASP A 177 1.79 -9.60 -1.09
C ASP A 177 2.72 -10.08 -2.21
N ALA A 178 3.86 -10.69 -1.87
CA ALA A 178 4.85 -11.04 -2.87
C ALA A 178 4.39 -12.13 -3.86
N ASN A 179 3.29 -12.82 -3.57
CA ASN A 179 2.66 -13.74 -4.50
C ASN A 179 1.67 -13.06 -5.45
N ASN A 180 1.35 -11.78 -5.24
CA ASN A 180 0.49 -11.01 -6.11
C ASN A 180 1.24 -10.53 -7.37
N ALA A 181 1.65 -11.49 -8.21
CA ALA A 181 2.41 -11.23 -9.43
C ALA A 181 1.72 -10.22 -10.36
N ARG A 182 0.39 -10.20 -10.37
CA ARG A 182 -0.40 -9.24 -11.17
C ARG A 182 -0.24 -7.81 -10.65
N ALA A 183 -0.41 -7.59 -9.34
CA ALA A 183 -0.22 -6.27 -8.76
C ALA A 183 1.24 -5.80 -8.89
N ILE A 184 2.20 -6.68 -8.62
CA ILE A 184 3.64 -6.39 -8.76
C ILE A 184 3.97 -5.97 -10.20
N GLN A 185 3.51 -6.72 -11.20
CA GLN A 185 3.73 -6.35 -12.60
C GLN A 185 3.03 -5.04 -12.96
N ALA A 186 1.82 -4.80 -12.45
CA ALA A 186 1.10 -3.56 -12.71
C ALA A 186 1.88 -2.35 -12.20
N VAL A 187 2.32 -2.34 -10.94
CA VAL A 187 3.03 -1.20 -10.34
C VAL A 187 4.45 -1.05 -10.89
N LYS A 188 5.15 -2.15 -11.23
CA LYS A 188 6.46 -2.07 -11.90
C LYS A 188 6.38 -1.34 -13.24
N ARG A 189 5.32 -1.56 -14.03
CA ARG A 189 5.10 -0.84 -15.30
C ARG A 189 4.84 0.65 -15.12
N MET A 190 4.43 1.08 -13.92
CA MET A 190 4.25 2.49 -13.59
C MET A 190 5.56 3.14 -13.12
N GLY A 191 6.62 2.37 -12.92
CA GLY A 191 7.90 2.88 -12.40
C GLY A 191 8.11 2.68 -10.90
N PHE A 192 7.34 1.79 -10.26
CA PHE A 192 7.66 1.37 -8.89
C PHE A 192 8.79 0.35 -8.86
N GLU A 193 9.71 0.55 -7.94
CA GLU A 193 10.84 -0.33 -7.66
C GLU A 193 10.70 -0.98 -6.29
N VAL A 194 11.35 -2.13 -6.10
CA VAL A 194 11.36 -2.79 -4.79
C VAL A 194 12.38 -2.07 -3.90
N CYS A 195 11.89 -1.42 -2.87
CA CYS A 195 12.68 -0.67 -1.87
C CYS A 195 12.74 -1.41 -0.53
N GLY A 196 12.04 -2.53 -0.38
CA GLY A 196 12.12 -3.33 0.84
C GLY A 196 11.19 -4.53 0.87
N VAL A 197 11.19 -5.19 2.01
CA VAL A 197 10.37 -6.35 2.33
C VAL A 197 9.89 -6.22 3.77
N THR A 198 8.61 -6.50 3.98
CA THR A 198 8.00 -6.58 5.30
C THR A 198 7.45 -7.97 5.52
N THR A 199 7.76 -8.58 6.68
CA THR A 199 7.22 -9.90 7.02
C THR A 199 6.54 -9.87 8.38
N PHE A 200 5.48 -10.66 8.50
CA PHE A 200 4.77 -10.86 9.76
C PHE A 200 4.57 -12.36 9.97
N CYS A 201 5.03 -12.86 11.12
CA CYS A 201 4.82 -14.24 11.51
C CYS A 201 4.09 -14.30 12.86
N ALA A 202 3.04 -15.12 12.94
CA ALA A 202 2.40 -15.43 14.21
C ALA A 202 2.17 -16.93 14.38
N PHE A 203 2.54 -17.45 15.56
CA PHE A 203 2.34 -18.83 15.96
C PHE A 203 2.11 -18.90 17.47
N VAL A 204 0.98 -19.48 17.91
CA VAL A 204 0.64 -19.79 19.32
C VAL A 204 1.18 -18.76 20.35
N GLY A 205 0.61 -17.55 20.33
CA GLY A 205 0.97 -16.48 21.29
C GLY A 205 2.29 -15.75 21.00
N TRP A 206 3.07 -16.19 20.02
CA TRP A 206 4.23 -15.47 19.50
C TRP A 206 3.86 -14.70 18.24
N ARG A 207 4.34 -13.45 18.14
CA ARG A 207 4.17 -12.58 16.98
C ARG A 207 5.47 -11.84 16.73
N ARG A 208 5.93 -11.83 15.48
CA ARG A 208 7.14 -11.13 15.08
C ARG A 208 6.92 -10.40 13.76
N ALA A 209 7.28 -9.13 13.74
CA ALA A 209 7.33 -8.31 12.54
C ALA A 209 8.79 -8.04 12.16
N TYR A 210 9.06 -8.02 10.86
CA TYR A 210 10.39 -7.75 10.33
C TYR A 210 10.28 -6.75 9.18
N TYR A 211 11.17 -5.76 9.19
CA TYR A 211 11.26 -4.73 8.16
C TYR A 211 12.70 -4.69 7.65
N CYS A 212 12.87 -4.94 6.36
CA CYS A 212 14.13 -4.78 5.65
C CYS A 212 13.91 -3.78 4.53
N VAL A 213 14.57 -2.63 4.60
CA VAL A 213 14.42 -1.54 3.64
C VAL A 213 15.79 -1.17 3.08
N SER A 214 15.84 -0.80 1.79
CA SER A 214 17.04 -0.29 1.16
C SER A 214 17.39 1.09 1.71
N SER A 215 18.66 1.49 1.64
CA SER A 215 19.09 2.84 2.02
C SER A 215 18.44 3.96 1.19
N SER A 216 17.99 3.65 -0.04
CA SER A 216 17.20 4.57 -0.88
C SER A 216 15.77 4.81 -0.36
N PHE A 217 15.34 4.03 0.62
CA PHE A 217 14.14 4.22 1.40
C PHE A 217 14.53 4.12 2.87
N GLU A 218 15.34 5.06 3.35
CA GLU A 218 15.48 5.33 4.77
C GLU A 218 14.25 6.11 5.22
N PRO A 219 13.19 5.45 5.77
CA PRO A 219 12.23 6.22 6.54
C PRO A 219 13.02 6.86 7.69
N SER A 220 12.82 8.15 7.92
CA SER A 220 13.39 8.93 9.03
C SER A 220 13.19 8.25 10.38
N LYS A 221 12.17 7.38 10.50
CA LYS A 221 12.02 6.39 11.56
C LYS A 221 11.39 5.11 11.02
N VAL A 222 12.05 3.96 11.17
CA VAL A 222 11.36 2.66 11.04
C VAL A 222 10.44 2.50 12.24
N GLY A 223 9.16 2.24 11.98
CA GLY A 223 8.13 2.25 13.00
C GLY A 223 8.37 1.40 14.22
N GLN A 224 8.09 1.96 15.40
CA GLN A 224 7.72 1.12 16.55
C GLN A 224 6.28 0.64 16.36
N TYR A 225 6.09 -0.67 16.49
CA TYR A 225 4.78 -1.30 16.39
C TYR A 225 3.86 -0.76 17.50
N VAL A 226 2.57 -0.55 17.21
CA VAL A 226 1.60 -0.01 18.20
C VAL A 226 1.34 -0.98 19.37
N GLY A 227 1.86 -2.21 19.29
CA GLY A 227 1.95 -3.13 20.43
C GLY A 227 3.38 -3.34 20.97
N ASP A 228 4.39 -2.64 20.46
CA ASP A 228 5.72 -2.66 21.09
C ASP A 228 5.58 -2.00 22.46
N PRO A 229 6.19 -2.56 23.52
CA PRO A 229 6.26 -1.82 24.77
C PRO A 229 6.93 -0.49 24.47
N ARG A 230 6.23 0.62 24.78
CA ARG A 230 6.78 1.98 24.67
C ARG A 230 8.20 1.94 25.20
N THR A 231 9.20 2.14 24.35
CA THR A 231 10.56 2.36 24.83
C THR A 231 10.48 3.60 25.72
N ARG A 232 10.76 3.40 27.00
CA ARG A 232 10.96 4.48 27.96
C ARG A 232 12.11 5.38 27.49
#